data_AF-A0A2E5XND5-F1
#
_entry.id   AF-A0A2E5XND5-F1
#
_cell.length_a   1.000
_cell.length_b   1.000
_cell.length_c   1.000
_cell.angle_alpha   90.00
_cell.angle_beta   90.00
_cell.angle_gamma   90.00
#
_symmetry.space_group_name_H-M   'P 1'
#
loop_
_entity.id
_entity.type
_entity.pdbx_description
1 polymer ?
#
loop_
_entity_poly.entity_id
_entity_poly.type
_entity_poly.pdbx_seq_one_letter_code
_entity_poly.pdbx_strand_id
1 'polypeptide(L)' 'MPKVRRPKKGWAVPKIRRRIRGRGSSTKKRRLPRCPSCGEWSMKRDESRSETFCTSCGVIG' A
#
# COMPACT_ATOMS: atom_id res chain seq x y z
N MET A 1 36.93 24.77 -32.20
CA MET A 1 36.18 23.98 -31.19
C MET A 1 36.78 22.58 -31.09
N PRO A 2 37.11 22.07 -29.89
CA PRO A 2 37.64 20.72 -29.77
C PRO A 2 36.58 19.68 -30.14
N LYS A 3 36.96 18.70 -30.97
CA LYS A 3 36.07 17.64 -31.46
C LYS A 3 36.01 16.51 -30.44
N VAL A 4 34.98 16.51 -29.60
CA VAL A 4 34.76 15.46 -28.59
C VAL A 4 34.50 14.12 -29.30
N ARG A 5 35.40 13.15 -29.16
CA ARG A 5 35.25 11.80 -29.73
C ARG A 5 34.44 10.92 -28.77
N ARG A 6 33.40 10.26 -29.28
CA ARG A 6 32.56 9.36 -28.47
C ARG A 6 33.38 8.14 -28.01
N PRO A 7 33.37 7.81 -26.71
CA PRO A 7 34.08 6.64 -26.20
C PRO A 7 33.45 5.32 -26.68
N LYS A 8 34.28 4.29 -26.93
CA LYS A 8 33.83 2.95 -27.39
C LYS A 8 32.83 2.28 -26.44
N LYS A 9 32.97 2.49 -25.13
CA LYS A 9 32.13 1.89 -24.07
C LYS A 9 30.93 2.76 -23.68
N GLY A 10 30.68 3.85 -24.40
CA GLY A 10 29.71 4.88 -24.02
C GLY A 10 30.21 5.75 -22.87
N TRP A 11 29.41 6.75 -22.50
CA TRP A 11 29.69 7.63 -21.37
C TRP A 11 29.41 6.90 -20.05
N ALA A 12 30.18 7.22 -19.01
CA ALA A 12 29.96 6.65 -17.68
C ALA A 12 28.61 7.12 -17.12
N VAL A 13 27.60 6.23 -17.10
CA VAL A 13 26.32 6.50 -16.46
C VAL A 13 26.41 6.07 -14.99
N PRO A 14 26.16 6.96 -14.02
CA PRO A 14 26.16 6.59 -12.62
C PRO A 14 25.06 5.55 -12.35
N LYS A 15 25.42 4.46 -11.65
CA LYS A 15 24.46 3.42 -11.25
C LYS A 15 23.52 4.00 -10.18
N ILE A 16 22.36 4.48 -10.58
CA ILE A 16 21.29 4.85 -9.65
C ILE A 16 20.91 3.58 -8.87
N ARG A 17 21.17 3.58 -7.55
CA ARG A 17 20.71 2.52 -6.66
C ARG A 17 19.18 2.47 -6.74
N ARG A 18 18.62 1.42 -7.33
CA ARG A 18 17.18 1.17 -7.28
C ARG A 18 16.79 1.13 -5.80
N ARG A 19 15.93 2.05 -5.35
CA ARG A 19 15.31 1.97 -4.03
C ARG A 19 14.61 0.62 -3.97
N ILE A 20 15.16 -0.32 -3.21
CA ILE A 20 14.46 -1.55 -2.85
C ILE A 20 13.26 -1.06 -2.08
N ARG A 21 12.08 -1.05 -2.73
CA ARG A 21 10.82 -0.78 -2.05
C ARG A 21 10.76 -1.83 -0.95
N GLY A 22 10.89 -1.39 0.29
CA GLY A 22 10.94 -2.26 1.45
C GLY A 22 9.83 -3.29 1.34
N ARG A 23 10.16 -4.56 1.61
CA ARG A 23 9.20 -5.66 1.64
C ARG A 23 8.07 -5.20 2.57
N GLY A 24 6.92 -4.86 2.00
CA GLY A 24 5.80 -4.28 2.72
C GLY A 24 5.57 -5.12 3.98
N SER A 25 5.56 -4.45 5.13
CA SER A 25 5.24 -5.09 6.39
C SER A 25 4.01 -5.95 6.17
N SER A 26 4.14 -7.26 6.43
CA SER A 26 3.02 -8.16 6.29
C SER A 26 1.89 -7.62 7.16
N THR A 27 0.85 -7.07 6.54
CA THR A 27 -0.35 -6.55 7.22
C THR A 27 -1.22 -7.73 7.70
N LYS A 28 -0.56 -8.79 8.21
CA LYS A 28 -1.18 -9.97 8.82
C LYS A 28 -1.54 -9.61 10.26
N LYS A 29 -2.62 -8.84 10.37
CA LYS A 29 -3.59 -8.76 11.48
C LYS A 29 -4.53 -7.60 11.12
N ARG A 30 -5.29 -7.76 10.03
CA ARG A 30 -6.43 -6.91 9.70
C ARG A 30 -7.51 -7.19 10.77
N ARG A 31 -7.29 -6.70 11.99
CA ARG A 31 -8.31 -6.71 13.04
C ARG A 31 -9.43 -5.82 12.50
N LEU A 32 -10.62 -6.39 12.26
CA LEU A 32 -11.81 -5.64 11.82
C LEU A 32 -12.04 -4.47 12.78
N PRO A 33 -12.37 -3.25 12.34
CA PRO A 33 -12.60 -2.15 13.28
C PRO A 33 -13.64 -2.51 14.35
N ARG A 34 -13.47 -1.97 15.57
CA ARG A 34 -14.49 -2.10 16.63
C ARG A 34 -15.74 -1.34 16.22
N CYS A 35 -16.91 -1.94 16.41
CA CYS A 35 -18.18 -1.25 16.26
C CYS A 35 -18.35 -0.18 17.36
N PRO A 36 -18.72 1.08 17.04
CA PRO A 36 -18.96 2.12 18.04
C PRO A 36 -20.20 1.86 18.92
N SER A 37 -21.12 1.00 18.47
CA SER A 37 -22.36 0.74 19.21
C SER A 37 -22.27 -0.48 20.15
N CYS A 38 -21.64 -1.57 19.72
CA CYS A 38 -21.54 -2.80 20.54
C CYS A 38 -20.11 -3.15 20.98
N GLY A 39 -19.09 -2.43 20.50
CA GLY A 39 -17.68 -2.66 20.86
C GLY A 39 -17.03 -3.90 20.22
N GLU A 40 -17.79 -4.70 19.47
CA GLU A 40 -17.34 -5.95 18.87
C GLU A 40 -16.43 -5.71 17.64
N TRP A 41 -15.45 -6.60 17.43
CA TRP A 41 -14.50 -6.54 16.31
C TRP A 41 -15.12 -7.13 15.03
N SER A 42 -16.22 -6.53 14.58
CA SER A 42 -17.09 -7.14 13.57
C SER A 42 -17.60 -6.16 12.51
N MET A 43 -16.99 -4.98 12.38
CA MET A 43 -17.30 -4.08 11.27
C MET A 43 -16.69 -4.58 9.96
N LYS A 44 -17.56 -4.96 9.01
CA LYS A 44 -17.26 -5.45 7.68
C LYS A 44 -17.75 -4.43 6.65
N ARG A 45 -16.97 -4.23 5.59
CA ARG A 45 -17.39 -3.42 4.45
C ARG A 45 -18.27 -4.28 3.55
N ASP A 46 -19.45 -3.79 3.20
CA ASP A 46 -20.26 -4.44 2.17
C ASP A 46 -19.59 -4.18 0.81
N GLU A 47 -19.51 -5.20 -0.04
CA GLU A 47 -18.84 -5.08 -1.35
C GLU A 47 -19.79 -4.46 -2.39
N SER A 48 -21.10 -4.61 -2.17
CA SER A 48 -22.18 -4.12 -3.03
C SER A 48 -22.60 -2.69 -2.67
N ARG A 49 -22.58 -2.34 -1.39
CA ARG A 49 -22.86 -1.00 -0.89
C ARG A 49 -21.58 -0.53 -0.21
N SER A 50 -20.97 0.56 -0.66
CA SER A 50 -19.67 1.05 -0.16
C SER A 50 -19.59 1.38 1.35
N GLU A 51 -20.65 1.05 2.10
CA GLU A 51 -20.92 1.22 3.52
C GLU A 51 -20.22 0.15 4.37
N THR A 52 -19.96 0.49 5.62
CA THR A 52 -19.39 -0.43 6.62
C THR A 52 -20.46 -0.77 7.63
N PHE A 53 -20.71 -2.05 7.87
CA PHE A 53 -21.72 -2.50 8.82
C PHE A 53 -21.13 -3.48 9.83
N CYS A 54 -21.65 -3.46 11.05
CA CYS A 54 -21.29 -4.45 12.05
C CYS A 54 -22.09 -5.75 11.84
N THR A 55 -21.41 -6.87 11.66
CA THR A 55 -22.09 -8.18 11.49
C THR A 55 -22.75 -8.69 12.77
N SER A 56 -22.44 -8.11 13.93
CA SER A 56 -22.96 -8.57 15.23
C SER A 56 -24.21 -7.81 15.68
N CYS A 57 -24.30 -6.50 15.39
CA CYS A 57 -25.44 -5.68 15.80
C CYS A 57 -26.19 -5.01 14.63
N GLY A 58 -25.70 -5.15 13.40
CA GLY A 58 -26.32 -4.58 12.20
C GLY A 58 -26.15 -3.08 12.04
N VAL A 59 -25.43 -2.40 12.94
CA VAL A 59 -25.20 -0.95 12.85
C VAL A 59 -24.34 -0.63 11.65
N ILE A 60 -24.83 0.28 10.81
CA ILE A 60 -24.11 0.87 9.67
C ILE A 60 -23.35 2.09 10.19
N GLY A 61 -22.05 2.16 9.89
CA GLY A 61 -21.15 3.25 10.25
C GLY A 61 -20.72 4.07 9.05
#